data_AF-A0A940UFX1-F1
#
_entry.id   AF-A0A940UFX1-F1
#
_cell.length_a   1.000
_cell.length_b   1.000
_cell.length_c   1.000
_cell.angle_alpha   90.00
_cell.angle_beta   90.00
_cell.angle_gamma   90.00
#
_symmetry.space_group_name_H-M   'P 1'
#
loop_
_entity.id
_entity.type
_entity.pdbx_description
1 polymer ?
#
loop_
_entity_poly.entity_id
_entity_poly.type
_entity_poly.pdbx_seq_one_letter_code
_entity_poly.pdbx_strand_id
1 'polypeptide(L)'
;MFSGVIKGLFRPVAHFTSEFGRIWYLLMDTAYWTFRPPFKFNYLFKQMEFIGVKSLGIVIIAGSFTGMVLALQTYYGFRRFSSEGLVGATVALSMTRELGPVLTALMVTGRAGSAVAAELGSMRVTEQIDALTVMALSPVKYL
;
A
#
# COMPACT_ATOMS: atom_id res chain seq x y z
N MET A 1 8.63 -42.30 -13.54
CA MET A 1 9.25 -41.00 -13.88
C MET A 1 8.20 -39.91 -14.16
N PHE A 2 7.20 -40.15 -15.04
CA PHE A 2 6.14 -39.17 -15.36
C PHE A 2 5.27 -38.69 -14.18
N SER A 3 4.94 -39.54 -13.19
CA SER A 3 4.09 -39.13 -12.06
C SER A 3 4.79 -38.20 -11.04
N GLY A 4 6.12 -38.25 -10.96
CA GLY A 4 6.92 -37.39 -10.08
C GLY A 4 7.03 -35.96 -10.61
N VAL A 5 7.15 -35.81 -11.94
CA VAL A 5 7.21 -34.51 -12.62
C VAL A 5 5.86 -33.78 -12.52
N ILE A 6 4.75 -34.50 -12.69
CA ILE A 6 3.39 -33.93 -12.53
C ILE A 6 3.15 -33.45 -11.09
N LYS A 7 3.53 -34.25 -10.08
CA LYS A 7 3.42 -33.83 -8.66
C LYS A 7 4.36 -32.66 -8.31
N GLY A 8 5.53 -32.59 -8.94
CA GLY A 8 6.47 -31.46 -8.79
C GLY A 8 5.91 -30.16 -9.36
N LEU A 9 5.19 -30.24 -10.48
CA LEU A 9 4.55 -29.07 -11.13
C LEU A 9 3.29 -28.60 -10.38
N PHE A 10 2.49 -29.52 -9.83
CA PHE A 10 1.24 -29.19 -9.12
C PHE A 10 1.44 -28.65 -7.70
N ARG A 11 2.55 -28.99 -7.03
CA ARG A 11 2.83 -28.55 -5.65
C ARG A 11 2.93 -27.02 -5.49
N PRO A 12 3.69 -26.28 -6.33
CA PRO A 12 3.76 -24.83 -6.27
C PRO A 12 2.40 -24.16 -6.49
N VAL A 13 1.61 -24.68 -7.44
CA VAL A 13 0.28 -24.15 -7.74
C VAL A 13 -0.65 -24.36 -6.54
N ALA A 14 -0.66 -25.56 -5.96
CA ALA A 14 -1.46 -25.85 -4.77
C ALA A 14 -1.07 -24.97 -3.57
N HIS A 15 0.24 -24.75 -3.36
CA HIS A 15 0.74 -23.87 -2.30
C HIS A 15 0.33 -22.41 -2.53
N PHE A 16 0.45 -21.92 -3.77
CA PHE A 16 0.03 -20.56 -4.12
C PHE A 16 -1.46 -20.35 -3.86
N THR A 17 -2.31 -21.32 -4.25
CA THR A 17 -3.75 -21.25 -3.98
C THR A 17 -4.06 -21.29 -2.48
N SER A 18 -3.35 -22.11 -1.70
CA SER A 18 -3.57 -22.16 -0.24
C SER A 18 -3.14 -20.87 0.46
N GLU A 19 -2.01 -20.28 0.08
CA GLU A 19 -1.55 -19.01 0.65
C GLU A 19 -2.48 -17.86 0.28
N PHE A 20 -2.91 -17.81 -0.98
CA PHE A 20 -3.92 -16.84 -1.42
C PHE A 20 -5.22 -16.99 -0.62
N GLY A 21 -5.67 -18.23 -0.39
CA GLY A 21 -6.83 -18.52 0.45
C GLY A 21 -6.69 -18.04 1.90
N ARG A 22 -5.50 -18.18 2.50
CA ARG A 22 -5.20 -17.68 3.86
C ARG A 22 -5.24 -16.16 3.92
N ILE A 23 -4.61 -15.48 2.96
CA ILE A 23 -4.63 -14.01 2.87
C ILE A 23 -6.06 -13.51 2.69
N TRP A 24 -6.84 -14.16 1.82
CA TRP A 24 -8.25 -13.82 1.60
C TRP A 24 -9.08 -13.99 2.87
N TYR A 25 -8.90 -15.10 3.60
CA TYR A 25 -9.59 -15.34 4.85
C TYR A 25 -9.27 -14.27 5.90
N LEU A 26 -7.98 -13.91 6.05
CA LEU A 26 -7.56 -12.83 6.94
C LEU A 26 -8.20 -11.49 6.55
N LEU A 27 -8.21 -11.17 5.26
CA LEU A 27 -8.81 -9.93 4.75
C LEU A 27 -10.31 -9.86 5.07
N MET A 28 -11.04 -10.96 4.85
CA MET A 28 -12.47 -11.03 5.16
C MET A 28 -12.74 -10.92 6.67
N ASP A 29 -11.93 -11.56 7.51
CA ASP A 29 -12.06 -11.48 8.97
C ASP A 29 -11.76 -10.06 9.47
N THR A 30 -10.68 -9.42 8.99
CA THR A 30 -10.37 -8.02 9.29
C THR A 30 -11.49 -7.08 8.84
N ALA A 31 -12.03 -7.27 7.63
CA ALA A 31 -13.15 -6.46 7.13
C ALA A 31 -14.39 -6.63 8.02
N TYR A 32 -14.71 -7.86 8.43
CA TYR A 32 -15.82 -8.14 9.32
C TYR A 32 -15.67 -7.50 10.71
N TRP A 33 -14.48 -7.57 11.32
CA TRP A 33 -14.20 -6.94 12.61
C TRP A 33 -14.17 -5.41 12.54
N THR A 34 -13.75 -4.84 11.40
CA THR A 34 -13.71 -3.39 11.18
C THR A 34 -15.07 -2.72 11.34
N PHE A 35 -16.15 -3.39 10.90
CA PHE A 35 -17.52 -2.84 10.99
C PHE A 35 -18.25 -3.21 12.29
N ARG A 36 -17.62 -3.93 13.23
CA ARG A 36 -18.24 -4.34 14.49
C ARG A 36 -17.85 -3.43 15.66
N PRO A 37 -18.81 -3.01 16.50
CA PRO A 37 -18.50 -2.23 17.70
C PRO A 37 -17.69 -3.06 18.73
N PRO A 38 -16.99 -2.40 19.68
CA PRO A 38 -16.88 -0.96 19.87
C PRO A 38 -15.83 -0.30 18.96
N PHE A 39 -16.16 0.86 18.39
CA PHE A 39 -15.24 1.64 17.56
C PHE A 39 -14.26 2.43 18.43
N LYS A 40 -12.95 2.22 18.23
CA LYS A 40 -11.90 2.94 18.95
C LYS A 40 -11.37 4.12 18.13
N PHE A 41 -12.13 5.22 18.05
CA PHE A 41 -11.79 6.39 17.22
C PHE A 41 -10.38 6.96 17.49
N ASN A 42 -9.92 6.94 18.73
CA ASN A 42 -8.57 7.41 19.06
C ASN A 42 -7.46 6.65 18.31
N TYR A 43 -7.62 5.33 18.14
CA TYR A 43 -6.68 4.52 17.36
C TYR A 43 -6.80 4.80 15.87
N LEU A 44 -8.03 5.03 15.37
CA LEU A 44 -8.25 5.43 13.97
C LEU A 44 -7.51 6.74 13.64
N PHE A 45 -7.63 7.77 14.49
CA PHE A 45 -6.91 9.03 14.29
C PHE A 45 -5.39 8.86 14.32
N LYS A 46 -4.89 8.06 15.28
CA LYS A 46 -3.47 7.74 15.34
C LYS A 46 -2.98 7.03 14.08
N GLN A 47 -3.78 6.13 13.53
CA GLN A 47 -3.45 5.41 12.30
C GLN A 47 -3.56 6.29 11.05
N MET A 48 -4.52 7.22 11.00
CA MET A 48 -4.59 8.23 9.93
C MET A 48 -3.38 9.17 9.95
N GLU A 49 -2.93 9.61 11.13
CA GLU A 49 -1.69 10.39 11.27
C GLU A 49 -0.48 9.58 10.80
N PHE A 50 -0.40 8.32 11.23
CA PHE A 50 0.71 7.44 10.87
C PHE A 50 0.77 7.16 9.37
N ILE A 51 -0.35 6.83 8.73
CA ILE A 51 -0.40 6.49 7.29
C ILE A 51 -0.32 7.75 6.43
N GLY A 52 -1.11 8.78 6.76
CA GLY A 52 -1.23 10.01 5.98
C GLY A 52 -0.12 11.00 6.27
N VAL A 53 -0.16 11.62 7.46
CA VAL A 53 0.70 12.78 7.81
C VAL A 53 2.18 12.42 7.74
N LYS A 54 2.57 11.28 8.30
CA LYS A 54 3.98 10.85 8.27
C LYS A 54 4.48 10.45 6.86
N SER A 55 3.59 10.28 5.88
CA SER A 55 3.95 10.01 4.47
C SER A 55 3.98 11.27 3.61
N LEU A 56 3.53 12.43 4.12
CA LEU A 56 3.49 13.67 3.32
C LEU A 56 4.87 14.09 2.80
N GLY A 57 5.91 13.95 3.61
CA GLY A 57 7.26 14.34 3.22
C GLY A 57 7.75 13.63 1.96
N ILE A 58 7.57 12.30 1.87
CA ILE A 58 8.02 11.53 0.70
C ILE A 58 7.16 11.83 -0.54
N VAL A 59 5.85 12.04 -0.36
CA VAL A 59 4.93 12.38 -1.46
C VAL A 59 5.24 13.76 -2.03
N ILE A 60 5.48 14.77 -1.18
CA ILE A 60 5.79 16.14 -1.62
C ILE A 60 7.11 16.16 -2.38
N ILE A 61 8.15 15.52 -1.85
CA ILE A 61 9.47 15.47 -2.50
C ILE A 61 9.36 14.77 -3.86
N ALA A 62 8.79 13.55 -3.89
CA ALA A 62 8.64 12.79 -5.12
C ALA A 62 7.78 13.53 -6.16
N GLY A 63 6.62 14.04 -5.75
CA GLY A 63 5.71 14.78 -6.63
C GLY A 63 6.33 16.07 -7.18
N SER A 64 7.12 16.78 -6.38
CA SER A 64 7.82 17.99 -6.82
C SER A 64 8.87 17.67 -7.88
N PHE A 65 9.74 16.68 -7.63
CA PHE A 65 10.76 16.29 -8.60
C PHE A 65 10.14 15.73 -9.90
N THR A 66 9.11 14.88 -9.79
CA THR A 66 8.42 14.37 -10.97
C THR A 66 7.74 15.49 -11.76
N GLY A 67 7.10 16.45 -11.06
CA GLY A 67 6.49 17.62 -11.70
C GLY A 67 7.52 18.51 -12.42
N MET A 68 8.68 18.76 -11.82
CA MET A 68 9.77 19.51 -12.45
C MET A 68 10.29 18.83 -13.71
N VAL A 69 10.51 17.50 -13.66
CA VAL A 69 10.97 16.73 -14.82
C VAL A 69 9.92 16.74 -15.93
N LEU A 70 8.65 16.54 -15.58
CA LEU A 70 7.55 16.56 -16.55
C LEU A 70 7.41 17.93 -17.22
N ALA A 71 7.51 19.02 -16.45
CA ALA A 71 7.44 20.37 -17.01
C ALA A 71 8.58 20.64 -18.00
N LEU A 72 9.81 20.26 -17.64
CA LEU A 72 10.97 20.41 -18.52
C LEU A 72 10.82 19.58 -19.80
N GLN A 73 10.39 18.33 -19.69
CA GLN A 73 10.20 17.45 -20.84
C GLN A 73 9.07 17.95 -21.76
N THR A 74 7.97 18.42 -21.17
CA THR A 74 6.82 18.96 -21.87
C THR A 74 7.17 20.27 -22.60
N TYR A 75 8.00 21.13 -21.98
CA TYR A 75 8.53 22.34 -22.63
C TYR A 75 9.30 22.01 -23.91
N TYR A 76 10.25 21.07 -23.85
CA TYR A 76 10.99 20.65 -25.04
C TYR A 76 10.10 20.02 -26.12
N GLY A 77 9.01 19.35 -25.73
CA GLY A 77 8.01 18.82 -26.64
C GLY A 77 7.25 19.92 -27.39
N PHE A 78 6.67 20.87 -26.66
CA PHE A 78 5.86 21.94 -27.26
C PHE A 78 6.65 23.04 -27.95
N ARG A 79 7.91 23.26 -27.56
CA ARG A 79 8.80 24.22 -28.25
C ARG A 79 8.97 23.91 -29.73
N ARG A 80 8.91 22.63 -30.14
CA ARG A 80 8.96 22.21 -31.54
C ARG A 80 7.76 22.64 -32.37
N PHE A 81 6.64 22.91 -31.70
CA PHE A 81 5.38 23.33 -32.31
C PHE A 81 5.05 24.80 -31.99
N SER A 82 6.02 25.56 -31.45
CA SER A 82 5.85 26.94 -31.00
C SER A 82 4.67 27.14 -30.03
N SER A 83 4.33 26.12 -29.25
CA SER A 83 3.14 26.10 -28.37
C SER A 83 3.50 26.03 -26.89
N GLU A 84 4.53 26.80 -26.50
CA GLU A 84 5.09 26.79 -25.13
C GLU A 84 4.05 27.18 -24.05
N GLY A 85 3.01 27.94 -24.41
CA GLY A 85 1.91 28.30 -23.51
C GLY A 85 1.06 27.11 -23.04
N LEU A 86 1.07 25.97 -23.73
CA LEU A 86 0.30 24.78 -23.34
C LEU A 86 0.99 23.91 -22.28
N VAL A 87 2.25 24.21 -21.94
CA VAL A 87 3.04 23.41 -20.99
C VAL A 87 2.35 23.35 -19.62
N GLY A 88 1.92 24.49 -19.08
CA GLY A 88 1.28 24.55 -17.78
C GLY A 88 -0.02 23.74 -17.71
N ALA A 89 -0.89 23.89 -18.71
CA ALA A 89 -2.16 23.16 -18.78
C ALA A 89 -1.93 21.64 -18.89
N THR A 90 -0.97 21.22 -19.70
CA THR A 90 -0.64 19.81 -19.89
C THR A 90 -0.09 19.19 -18.62
N VAL A 91 0.88 19.84 -17.97
CA VAL A 91 1.47 19.36 -16.71
C VAL A 91 0.43 19.28 -15.61
N ALA A 92 -0.44 20.29 -15.46
CA ALA A 92 -1.50 20.28 -14.47
C ALA A 92 -2.49 19.12 -14.70
N LEU A 93 -2.98 18.94 -15.93
CA LEU A 93 -3.90 17.85 -16.27
C LEU A 93 -3.29 16.47 -16.03
N SER A 94 -2.06 16.24 -16.49
CA SER A 94 -1.37 14.95 -16.33
C SER A 94 -1.07 14.64 -14.86
N MET A 95 -0.64 15.64 -14.08
CA MET A 95 -0.40 15.47 -12.65
C MET A 95 -1.69 15.21 -11.89
N THR A 96 -2.77 15.94 -12.15
CA THR A 96 -4.01 15.77 -11.39
C THR A 96 -4.76 14.48 -11.74
N ARG A 97 -4.76 14.04 -13.01
CA ARG A 97 -5.55 12.88 -13.45
C ARG A 97 -4.85 11.54 -13.30
N GLU A 98 -3.53 11.50 -13.47
CA GLU A 98 -2.81 10.23 -13.61
C GLU A 98 -1.70 10.13 -12.57
N LEU A 99 -0.68 10.99 -12.71
CA LEU A 99 0.56 10.82 -11.96
C LEU A 99 0.39 11.10 -10.48
N GLY A 100 -0.38 12.12 -10.10
CA GLY A 100 -0.63 12.49 -8.70
C GLY A 100 -1.24 11.33 -7.90
N PRO A 101 -2.39 10.77 -8.32
CA PRO A 101 -2.99 9.61 -7.66
C PRO A 101 -2.08 8.38 -7.64
N VAL A 102 -1.42 8.05 -8.77
CA VAL A 102 -0.56 6.85 -8.87
C VAL A 102 0.67 6.98 -7.98
N LEU A 103 1.38 8.11 -8.04
CA LEU A 103 2.57 8.36 -7.22
C LEU A 103 2.21 8.38 -5.74
N THR A 104 1.12 9.04 -5.36
CA THR A 104 0.68 9.10 -3.96
C THR A 104 0.35 7.69 -3.44
N ALA A 105 -0.41 6.90 -4.20
CA ALA A 105 -0.75 5.53 -3.83
C ALA A 105 0.51 4.66 -3.65
N LEU A 106 1.42 4.68 -4.62
CA LEU A 106 2.67 3.91 -4.55
C LEU A 106 3.55 4.31 -3.36
N MET A 107 3.73 5.61 -3.13
CA MET A 107 4.59 6.11 -2.06
C MET A 107 4.01 5.82 -0.67
N VAL A 108 2.69 6.03 -0.50
CA VAL A 108 2.01 5.76 0.77
C VAL A 108 1.99 4.25 1.05
N THR A 109 1.61 3.42 0.08
CA THR A 109 1.60 1.96 0.25
C THR A 109 3.01 1.42 0.51
N GLY A 110 4.03 1.91 -0.19
CA GLY A 110 5.41 1.49 0.00
C GLY A 110 5.91 1.78 1.42
N ARG A 111 5.75 3.01 1.89
CA ARG A 111 6.24 3.43 3.21
C ARG A 111 5.37 2.91 4.36
N ALA A 112 4.06 3.15 4.30
CA ALA A 112 3.16 2.75 5.38
C ALA A 112 2.95 1.22 5.40
N GLY A 113 2.79 0.58 4.24
CA GLY A 113 2.61 -0.88 4.15
C GLY A 113 3.82 -1.65 4.65
N SER A 114 5.04 -1.24 4.28
CA SER A 114 6.26 -1.87 4.80
C SER A 114 6.41 -1.66 6.31
N ALA A 115 6.06 -0.48 6.83
CA ALA A 115 6.13 -0.20 8.25
C ALA A 115 5.14 -1.06 9.05
N VAL A 116 3.89 -1.19 8.58
CA VAL A 116 2.88 -2.06 9.19
C VAL A 116 3.31 -3.53 9.14
N ALA A 117 3.85 -4.00 8.01
CA ALA A 117 4.34 -5.36 7.89
C ALA A 117 5.53 -5.64 8.85
N ALA A 118 6.45 -4.69 8.98
CA ALA A 118 7.57 -4.79 9.92
C ALA A 118 7.10 -4.79 11.39
N GLU A 119 6.12 -3.94 11.73
CA GLU A 119 5.55 -3.87 13.07
C GLU A 119 4.85 -5.20 13.44
N LEU A 120 3.95 -5.70 12.58
CA LEU A 120 3.29 -7.00 12.79
C LEU A 120 4.29 -8.16 12.83
N GLY A 121 5.33 -8.13 11.98
CA GLY A 121 6.41 -9.11 12.00
C GLY A 121 7.18 -9.11 13.32
N SER A 122 7.50 -7.92 13.85
CA SER A 122 8.14 -7.78 15.16
C SER A 122 7.24 -8.28 16.30
N MET A 123 5.95 -7.97 16.26
CA MET A 123 4.96 -8.49 17.23
C MET A 123 4.82 -10.01 17.18
N ARG A 124 5.00 -10.62 16.00
CA ARG A 124 5.02 -12.08 15.87
C ARG A 124 6.28 -12.70 16.46
N VAL A 125 7.45 -12.14 16.16
CA VAL A 125 8.75 -12.65 16.66
C VAL A 125 8.87 -12.49 18.17
N THR A 126 8.26 -11.45 18.73
CA THR A 126 8.22 -11.19 20.19
C THR A 126 7.02 -11.85 20.89
N GLU A 127 6.30 -12.75 20.22
CA GLU A 127 5.15 -13.50 20.73
C GLU A 127 3.97 -12.65 21.25
N GLN A 128 3.93 -11.35 20.96
CA GLN A 128 2.86 -10.46 21.41
C GLN A 128 1.50 -10.85 20.81
N ILE A 129 1.49 -11.38 19.59
CA ILE A 129 0.26 -11.88 18.94
C ILE A 129 -0.28 -13.13 19.67
N ASP A 130 0.61 -14.02 20.09
CA ASP A 130 0.22 -15.24 20.82
C ASP A 130 -0.26 -14.89 22.23
N ALA A 131 0.40 -13.92 22.88
CA ALA A 131 0.00 -13.41 24.19
C ALA A 131 -1.45 -12.87 24.20
N LEU A 132 -1.87 -12.15 23.16
CA LEU A 132 -3.26 -11.69 23.01
C LEU A 132 -4.25 -12.86 23.02
N THR A 133 -3.90 -13.95 22.33
CA THR A 133 -4.75 -15.14 22.25
C THR A 133 -4.87 -15.84 23.62
N VAL A 134 -3.78 -15.92 24.38
CA VAL A 134 -3.77 -16.48 25.76
C VAL A 134 -4.57 -15.61 26.73
N MET A 135 -4.58 -14.30 26.51
CA MET A 135 -5.41 -13.34 27.27
C MET A 135 -6.90 -13.34 26.86
N ALA A 136 -7.33 -14.30 26.03
CA ALA A 136 -8.69 -14.39 25.48
C ALA A 136 -9.12 -13.13 24.69
N LEU A 137 -8.15 -12.44 24.07
CA LEU A 137 -8.39 -11.31 23.18
C LEU A 137 -8.20 -11.73 21.72
N SER A 138 -9.09 -11.25 20.83
CA SER A 138 -8.91 -11.45 19.38
C SER A 138 -7.77 -10.54 18.87
N PRO A 139 -6.67 -11.10 18.33
CA PRO A 139 -5.59 -10.29 17.78
C PRO A 139 -6.05 -9.49 16.55
N VAL A 140 -6.93 -10.05 15.72
CA VAL A 140 -7.47 -9.39 14.51
C VAL A 140 -8.34 -8.17 14.85
N LYS A 141 -9.02 -8.19 16.00
CA LYS A 141 -9.81 -7.03 16.48
C LYS A 141 -8.94 -5.98 17.16
N TYR A 142 -7.84 -6.39 17.78
CA TYR A 142 -7.03 -5.51 18.63
C TYR A 142 -6.01 -4.69 17.83
N LEU A 143 -5.38 -5.33 16.84
CA LEU A 143 -4.37 -4.76 15.94
C LEU A 143 -5.03 -4.01 14.78
#